data_AF-A0A182RY88-F1
#
_entry.id   AF-A0A182RY88-F1
#
_cell.length_a   1.000
_cell.length_b   1.000
_cell.length_c   1.000
_cell.angle_alpha   90.00
_cell.angle_beta   90.00
_cell.angle_gamma   90.00
#
_symmetry.space_group_name_H-M   'P 1'
#
loop_
_entity.id
_entity.type
_entity.pdbx_description
1 polymer ?
#
loop_
_entity_poly.entity_id
_entity_poly.type
_entity_poly.pdbx_seq_one_letter_code
_entity_poly.pdbx_strand_id
1 'polypeptide(L)'
;QRQLKVFLERGCFPIHKWCSNSKKFLEHIPEEDREKKTAMDQLRGVNETIKVLGLLWDPYTDILFIAKNPAPSSTDHHRITKREMYSEIVKFFDPLGLVSPVIVVAKLLAQRMWRLKIGWDDPVDDAMTPAVKSTKTHLKRVVGNGRLSFEELTIVLVEIEAVLNSRPLFTISNEPADPLVITPAHYLIGRPLIALAKSSLENVKATRLTRWQHLQLMREHFWRAWSREYLNTMQPRKKNLQTTTNFREGMIVLLHNRNEPPLNWTLGRVTAVYPGKDGLVRAVDVSIGGSTYHRSINKFSVLPIEDKMQSNPSFYEQTFH
;
A
#
# COMPACT_ATOMS: atom_id res chain seq x y z
N GLN A 1 -27.47 -28.92 -3.44
CA GLN A 1 -27.72 -27.63 -2.75
C GLN A 1 -29.09 -27.50 -2.08
N ARG A 2 -30.20 -28.08 -2.58
CA ARG A 2 -31.42 -28.28 -1.75
C ARG A 2 -31.11 -28.93 -0.40
N GLN A 3 -30.18 -29.89 -0.41
CA GLN A 3 -29.61 -30.51 0.79
C GLN A 3 -28.95 -29.51 1.76
N LEU A 4 -28.29 -28.45 1.26
CA LEU A 4 -27.62 -27.45 2.10
C LEU A 4 -28.64 -26.51 2.78
N LYS A 5 -29.66 -26.05 2.04
CA LYS A 5 -30.76 -25.23 2.59
C LYS A 5 -31.52 -26.02 3.66
N VAL A 6 -31.94 -27.25 3.35
CA VAL A 6 -32.63 -28.15 4.29
C VAL A 6 -31.77 -28.46 5.52
N PHE A 7 -30.46 -28.66 5.34
CA PHE A 7 -29.55 -28.94 6.46
C PHE A 7 -29.39 -27.73 7.39
N LEU A 8 -29.22 -26.52 6.84
CA LEU A 8 -29.07 -25.30 7.64
C LEU A 8 -30.39 -24.84 8.26
N GLU A 9 -31.52 -25.05 7.60
CA GLU A 9 -32.86 -24.84 8.18
C GLU A 9 -33.11 -25.73 9.39
N ARG A 10 -32.68 -27.01 9.35
CA ARG A 10 -32.74 -27.91 10.52
C ARG A 10 -31.90 -27.42 11.70
N GLY A 11 -30.86 -26.63 11.43
CA GLY A 11 -30.06 -25.95 12.44
C GLY A 11 -30.57 -24.57 12.83
N CYS A 12 -31.74 -24.15 12.36
CA CYS A 12 -32.30 -22.80 12.55
C CYS A 12 -31.41 -21.67 11.96
N PHE A 13 -30.67 -21.95 10.89
CA PHE A 13 -29.88 -20.98 10.14
C PHE A 13 -30.48 -20.73 8.74
N PRO A 14 -31.59 -19.98 8.63
CA PRO A 14 -32.20 -19.68 7.34
C PRO A 14 -31.28 -18.81 6.49
N ILE A 15 -30.92 -19.29 5.30
CA ILE A 15 -30.03 -18.57 4.37
C ILE A 15 -30.86 -17.57 3.56
N HIS A 16 -30.58 -16.29 3.74
CA HIS A 16 -31.21 -15.18 3.03
C HIS A 16 -30.17 -14.39 2.19
N LYS A 17 -30.64 -13.44 1.38
CA LYS A 17 -29.81 -12.54 0.54
C LYS A 17 -28.97 -13.28 -0.50
N TRP A 18 -29.60 -14.21 -1.21
CA TRP A 18 -28.93 -14.96 -2.28
C TRP A 18 -28.58 -14.06 -3.47
N CYS A 19 -27.36 -14.21 -3.97
CA CYS A 19 -26.91 -13.62 -5.23
C CYS A 19 -26.03 -14.61 -5.99
N SER A 20 -26.09 -14.62 -7.32
CA SER A 20 -25.30 -15.50 -8.18
C SER A 20 -25.14 -14.90 -9.57
N ASN A 21 -24.03 -15.24 -10.23
CA ASN A 21 -23.80 -14.99 -11.65
C ASN A 21 -24.59 -15.95 -12.57
N SER A 22 -25.26 -16.96 -12.02
CA SER A 22 -26.09 -17.91 -12.77
C SER A 22 -27.57 -17.58 -12.66
N LYS A 23 -28.19 -17.15 -13.77
CA LYS A 23 -29.63 -16.88 -13.84
C LYS A 23 -30.46 -18.14 -13.56
N LYS A 24 -30.07 -19.28 -14.15
CA LYS A 24 -30.68 -20.60 -13.91
C LYS A 24 -30.67 -20.96 -12.43
N PHE A 25 -29.61 -20.58 -11.70
CA PHE A 25 -29.53 -20.82 -10.27
C PHE A 25 -30.54 -19.94 -9.51
N LEU A 26 -30.58 -18.64 -9.80
CA LEU A 26 -31.48 -17.70 -9.13
C LEU A 26 -32.97 -18.02 -9.34
N GLU A 27 -33.35 -18.58 -10.50
CA GLU A 27 -34.72 -19.02 -10.80
C GLU A 27 -35.27 -20.02 -9.76
N HIS A 28 -34.39 -20.80 -9.12
CA HIS A 28 -34.77 -21.79 -8.10
C HIS A 28 -34.81 -21.24 -6.67
N ILE A 29 -34.49 -19.96 -6.47
CA ILE A 29 -34.50 -19.30 -5.15
C ILE A 29 -35.73 -18.38 -5.06
N PRO A 30 -36.55 -18.45 -4.00
CA PRO A 30 -37.67 -17.53 -3.78
C PRO A 30 -37.22 -16.06 -3.81
N GLU A 31 -38.03 -15.16 -4.38
CA GLU A 31 -37.63 -13.75 -4.53
C GLU A 31 -37.40 -13.04 -3.20
N GLU A 32 -38.14 -13.41 -2.17
CA GLU A 32 -37.97 -12.91 -0.78
C GLU A 32 -36.60 -13.25 -0.18
N ASP A 33 -36.00 -14.36 -0.60
CA ASP A 33 -34.69 -14.82 -0.14
C ASP A 33 -33.55 -14.21 -0.99
N ARG A 34 -33.83 -13.55 -2.11
CA ARG A 34 -32.79 -12.96 -2.99
C ARG A 34 -32.29 -11.62 -2.44
N GLU A 35 -31.01 -11.33 -2.67
CA GLU A 35 -30.44 -10.03 -2.31
C GLU A 35 -31.09 -8.91 -3.13
N LYS A 36 -31.51 -7.84 -2.45
CA LYS A 36 -32.09 -6.68 -3.12
C LYS A 36 -30.93 -5.88 -3.69
N LYS A 37 -30.80 -5.81 -5.01
CA LYS A 37 -29.77 -5.02 -5.72
C LYS A 37 -29.81 -3.57 -5.23
N THR A 38 -28.88 -3.19 -4.35
CA THR A 38 -28.99 -1.97 -3.56
C THR A 38 -27.82 -0.99 -3.71
N ALA A 39 -26.75 -1.35 -4.42
CA ALA A 39 -25.61 -0.46 -4.59
C ALA A 39 -25.55 0.10 -6.02
N MET A 40 -25.58 1.43 -6.13
CA MET A 40 -25.27 2.16 -7.37
C MET A 40 -23.83 2.70 -7.30
N ASP A 41 -23.00 2.39 -8.31
CA ASP A 41 -21.79 3.17 -8.58
C ASP A 41 -22.16 4.30 -9.56
N GLN A 42 -22.64 5.42 -9.01
CA GLN A 42 -23.08 6.60 -9.79
C GLN A 42 -21.98 7.13 -10.74
N LEU A 43 -20.70 6.88 -10.45
CA LEU A 43 -19.57 7.36 -11.24
C LEU A 43 -19.27 6.49 -12.47
N ARG A 44 -19.66 5.21 -12.47
CA ARG A 44 -19.40 4.28 -13.58
C ARG A 44 -20.65 3.89 -14.36
N GLY A 45 -21.83 4.37 -13.95
CA GLY A 45 -23.10 4.07 -14.61
C GLY A 45 -23.49 2.59 -14.55
N VAL A 46 -22.96 1.84 -13.58
CA VAL A 46 -23.28 0.43 -13.40
C VAL A 46 -24.49 0.34 -12.46
N ASN A 47 -25.62 -0.07 -13.02
CA ASN A 47 -26.84 -0.35 -12.26
C ASN A 47 -26.78 -1.80 -11.75
N GLU A 48 -27.42 -2.06 -10.62
CA GLU A 48 -27.66 -3.42 -10.09
C GLU A 48 -26.47 -4.15 -9.43
N THR A 49 -25.45 -3.42 -8.95
CA THR A 49 -24.35 -4.05 -8.20
C THR A 49 -24.72 -4.39 -6.76
N ILE A 50 -24.02 -5.36 -6.19
CA ILE A 50 -24.18 -5.78 -4.80
C ILE A 50 -22.88 -5.53 -4.04
N LYS A 51 -22.99 -4.98 -2.83
CA LYS A 51 -21.82 -4.77 -1.98
C LYS A 51 -21.41 -6.09 -1.34
N VAL A 52 -20.24 -6.59 -1.72
CA VAL A 52 -19.69 -7.86 -1.23
C VAL A 52 -18.30 -7.58 -0.66
N LEU A 53 -18.11 -7.81 0.64
CA LEU A 53 -16.82 -7.67 1.33
C LEU A 53 -16.14 -6.30 1.16
N GLY A 54 -16.92 -5.21 1.11
CA GLY A 54 -16.41 -3.84 0.92
C GLY A 54 -16.15 -3.45 -0.54
N LEU A 55 -16.29 -4.40 -1.46
CA LEU A 55 -16.27 -4.21 -2.91
C LEU A 55 -17.71 -4.12 -3.45
N LEU A 56 -17.85 -3.68 -4.70
CA LEU A 56 -19.08 -3.86 -5.47
C LEU A 56 -18.87 -5.03 -6.43
N TRP A 57 -19.85 -5.89 -6.56
CA TRP A 57 -19.86 -7.00 -7.50
C TRP A 57 -21.01 -6.83 -8.48
N ASP A 58 -20.73 -6.93 -9.77
CA ASP A 58 -21.73 -7.13 -10.80
C ASP A 58 -21.84 -8.64 -11.07
N PRO A 59 -22.93 -9.29 -10.62
CA PRO A 59 -23.10 -10.72 -10.81
C PRO A 59 -23.29 -11.10 -12.28
N TYR A 60 -23.78 -10.22 -13.15
CA TYR A 60 -24.05 -10.58 -14.55
C TYR A 60 -22.77 -10.70 -15.37
N THR A 61 -21.80 -9.85 -15.08
CA THR A 61 -20.50 -9.84 -15.77
C THR A 61 -19.40 -10.52 -14.98
N ASP A 62 -19.67 -10.88 -13.72
CA ASP A 62 -18.74 -11.43 -12.76
C ASP A 62 -17.51 -10.53 -12.52
N ILE A 63 -17.78 -9.22 -12.45
CA ILE A 63 -16.76 -8.19 -12.31
C ILE A 63 -16.85 -7.56 -10.92
N LEU A 64 -15.70 -7.38 -10.28
CA LEU A 64 -15.56 -6.67 -9.02
C LEU A 64 -15.05 -5.24 -9.24
N PHE A 65 -15.54 -4.34 -8.40
CA PHE A 65 -15.20 -2.93 -8.38
C PHE A 65 -14.85 -2.50 -6.95
N ILE A 66 -13.84 -1.63 -6.81
CA ILE A 66 -13.70 -0.84 -5.58
C ILE A 66 -14.66 0.34 -5.68
N ALA A 67 -15.54 0.48 -4.69
CA ALA A 67 -16.47 1.60 -4.61
C ALA A 67 -15.69 2.93 -4.57
N LYS A 68 -15.92 3.79 -5.57
CA LYS A 68 -15.49 5.18 -5.52
C LYS A 68 -16.50 5.98 -4.71
N ASN A 69 -16.29 6.04 -3.40
CA ASN A 69 -16.95 7.08 -2.61
C ASN A 69 -16.36 8.43 -3.03
N PRO A 70 -17.18 9.49 -3.19
CA PRO A 70 -16.65 10.84 -3.35
C PRO A 70 -15.62 11.08 -2.25
N ALA A 71 -14.49 11.69 -2.62
CA ALA A 71 -13.53 12.14 -1.63
C ALA A 71 -14.32 12.96 -0.60
N PRO A 72 -14.16 12.71 0.72
CA PRO A 72 -14.83 13.54 1.70
C PRO A 72 -14.47 14.99 1.36
N SER A 73 -15.48 15.81 1.12
CA SER A 73 -15.35 17.25 0.97
C SER A 73 -14.95 17.80 2.34
N SER A 74 -13.69 17.65 2.72
CA SER A 74 -13.21 18.12 4.02
C SER A 74 -12.21 19.25 3.80
N THR A 75 -12.75 20.47 3.85
CA THR A 75 -12.07 21.66 4.38
C THR A 75 -11.95 21.62 5.91
N ASP A 76 -12.38 20.54 6.57
CA ASP A 76 -12.36 20.43 8.02
C ASP A 76 -11.16 19.61 8.54
N HIS A 77 -10.52 20.10 9.60
CA HIS A 77 -9.36 19.50 10.26
C HIS A 77 -9.77 18.27 11.10
N HIS A 78 -10.57 17.37 10.55
CA HIS A 78 -11.05 16.18 11.25
C HIS A 78 -9.90 15.21 11.53
N ARG A 79 -9.59 15.03 12.81
CA ARG A 79 -8.60 14.06 13.28
C ARG A 79 -9.22 12.67 13.27
N ILE A 80 -8.55 11.73 12.61
CA ILE A 80 -9.05 10.35 12.48
C ILE A 80 -9.03 9.65 13.82
N THR A 81 -10.14 9.03 14.21
CA THR A 81 -10.24 8.25 15.45
C THR A 81 -9.85 6.78 15.26
N LYS A 82 -9.55 6.07 16.36
CA LYS A 82 -9.28 4.63 16.33
C LYS A 82 -10.42 3.84 15.69
N ARG A 83 -11.68 4.21 15.98
CA ARG A 83 -12.90 3.62 15.41
C ARG A 83 -12.97 3.79 13.91
N GLU A 84 -12.66 4.99 13.40
CA GLU A 84 -12.64 5.24 11.96
C GLU A 84 -11.55 4.44 11.26
N MET A 85 -10.34 4.40 11.84
CA MET A 85 -9.25 3.60 11.30
C MET A 85 -9.61 2.11 11.27
N TYR A 86 -10.20 1.58 12.35
CA TYR A 86 -10.68 0.21 12.41
C TYR A 86 -11.80 -0.07 11.39
N SER A 87 -12.76 0.84 11.26
CA SER A 87 -13.81 0.74 10.23
C SER A 87 -13.21 0.67 8.83
N GLU A 88 -12.13 1.41 8.59
CA GLU A 88 -11.39 1.35 7.32
C GLU A 88 -10.62 0.04 7.13
N ILE A 89 -10.02 -0.51 8.18
CA ILE A 89 -9.32 -1.80 8.13
C ILE A 89 -10.31 -2.95 7.88
N VAL A 90 -11.45 -2.94 8.58
CA VAL A 90 -12.47 -4.01 8.52
C VAL A 90 -13.23 -4.03 7.19
N LYS A 91 -13.23 -2.91 6.44
CA LYS A 91 -13.73 -2.89 5.06
C LYS A 91 -12.98 -3.84 4.12
N PHE A 92 -11.76 -4.25 4.48
CA PHE A 92 -11.01 -5.30 3.79
C PHE A 92 -11.26 -6.65 4.47
N PHE A 93 -12.51 -7.11 4.49
CA PHE A 93 -12.83 -8.44 5.04
C PHE A 93 -12.29 -9.52 4.10
N ASP A 94 -11.31 -10.27 4.60
CA ASP A 94 -10.53 -11.23 3.81
C ASP A 94 -10.62 -12.65 4.38
N PRO A 95 -11.74 -13.35 4.14
CA PRO A 95 -11.99 -14.68 4.69
C PRO A 95 -11.11 -15.76 4.06
N LEU A 96 -10.47 -15.46 2.92
CA LEU A 96 -9.60 -16.38 2.18
C LEU A 96 -8.10 -16.07 2.36
N GLY A 97 -7.75 -15.02 3.09
CA GLY A 97 -6.35 -14.63 3.33
C GLY A 97 -5.64 -13.96 2.15
N LEU A 98 -6.38 -13.56 1.10
CA LEU A 98 -5.89 -13.02 -0.16
C LEU A 98 -5.35 -11.59 -0.08
N VAL A 99 -5.81 -10.84 0.91
CA VAL A 99 -5.40 -9.46 1.21
C VAL A 99 -4.68 -9.40 2.55
N SER A 100 -4.48 -10.56 3.20
CA SER A 100 -3.96 -10.74 4.54
C SER A 100 -2.70 -9.95 4.77
N PRO A 101 -1.69 -9.93 3.88
CA PRO A 101 -0.46 -9.23 4.20
C PRO A 101 -0.46 -7.73 3.86
N VAL A 102 -1.46 -7.22 3.11
CA VAL A 102 -1.81 -5.77 3.09
C VAL A 102 -2.53 -5.39 4.39
N ILE A 103 -3.46 -6.26 4.81
CA ILE A 103 -4.19 -6.13 6.07
C ILE A 103 -3.24 -6.30 7.26
N VAL A 104 -2.13 -7.03 7.16
CA VAL A 104 -1.16 -7.19 8.26
C VAL A 104 -0.57 -5.85 8.64
N VAL A 105 -0.20 -4.99 7.69
CA VAL A 105 0.25 -3.62 8.02
C VAL A 105 -0.86 -2.85 8.75
N ALA A 106 -2.10 -2.96 8.27
CA ALA A 106 -3.27 -2.37 8.90
C ALA A 106 -3.52 -2.94 10.32
N LYS A 107 -3.36 -4.26 10.52
CA LYS A 107 -3.50 -4.99 11.78
C LYS A 107 -2.36 -4.68 12.74
N LEU A 108 -1.15 -4.46 12.26
CA LEU A 108 0.01 -4.01 13.04
C LEU A 108 -0.21 -2.57 13.53
N LEU A 109 -0.78 -1.69 12.70
CA LEU A 109 -1.22 -0.36 13.14
C LEU A 109 -2.34 -0.46 14.18
N ALA A 110 -3.29 -1.36 13.96
CA ALA A 110 -4.35 -1.68 14.91
C ALA A 110 -3.78 -2.15 16.26
N GLN A 111 -2.84 -3.10 16.24
CA GLN A 111 -2.12 -3.61 17.40
C GLN A 111 -1.34 -2.50 18.11
N ARG A 112 -0.70 -1.59 17.37
CA ARG A 112 0.02 -0.45 17.94
C ARG A 112 -0.93 0.52 18.64
N MET A 113 -2.11 0.81 18.08
CA MET A 113 -3.14 1.62 18.76
C MET A 113 -3.61 0.96 20.07
N TRP A 114 -3.70 -0.38 20.10
CA TRP A 114 -3.99 -1.12 21.34
C TRP A 114 -2.86 -1.02 22.36
N ARG A 115 -1.60 -1.18 21.95
CA ARG A 115 -0.43 -1.03 22.84
C ARG A 115 -0.33 0.38 23.43
N LEU A 116 -0.70 1.40 22.67
CA LEU A 116 -0.74 2.79 23.11
C LEU A 116 -1.99 3.14 23.93
N LYS A 117 -2.89 2.17 24.20
CA LYS A 117 -4.12 2.34 24.98
C LYS A 117 -5.02 3.48 24.49
N ILE A 118 -5.01 3.76 23.18
CA ILE A 118 -5.88 4.77 22.56
C ILE A 118 -7.34 4.27 22.65
N GLY A 119 -8.24 5.12 23.13
CA GLY A 119 -9.69 4.87 23.18
C GLY A 119 -10.33 4.83 21.80
N TRP A 120 -11.58 4.36 21.70
CA TRP A 120 -12.25 4.18 20.41
C TRP A 120 -12.47 5.48 19.65
N ASP A 121 -12.84 6.54 20.35
CA ASP A 121 -13.16 7.85 19.77
C ASP A 121 -12.02 8.86 19.97
N ASP A 122 -10.89 8.40 20.50
CA ASP A 122 -9.69 9.21 20.64
C ASP A 122 -8.97 9.35 19.29
N PRO A 123 -8.37 10.53 19.02
CA PRO A 123 -7.63 10.76 17.80
C PRO A 123 -6.37 9.87 17.74
N VAL A 124 -6.12 9.30 16.57
CA VAL A 124 -4.90 8.55 16.27
C VAL A 124 -3.80 9.52 15.84
N ASP A 125 -2.59 9.26 16.33
CA ASP A 125 -1.42 10.07 16.01
C ASP A 125 -1.24 10.29 14.49
N ASP A 126 -0.89 11.53 14.13
CA ASP A 126 -0.70 12.01 12.76
C ASP A 126 0.42 11.24 12.02
N ALA A 127 1.27 10.51 12.74
CA ALA A 127 2.30 9.64 12.15
C ALA A 127 1.75 8.35 11.52
N MET A 128 0.62 7.81 12.00
CA MET A 128 0.07 6.51 11.57
C MET A 128 -0.96 6.63 10.44
N THR A 129 -1.73 7.72 10.46
CA THR A 129 -2.80 8.03 9.51
C THR A 129 -2.36 8.19 8.03
N PRO A 130 -1.17 8.75 7.71
CA PRO A 130 -0.76 9.02 6.33
C PRO A 130 -0.52 7.75 5.51
N ALA A 131 0.10 6.71 6.08
CA ALA A 131 0.42 5.49 5.34
C ALA A 131 -0.84 4.76 4.85
N VAL A 132 -1.84 4.61 5.73
CA VAL A 132 -3.13 3.98 5.39
C VAL A 132 -3.90 4.82 4.37
N LYS A 133 -3.97 6.14 4.57
CA LYS A 133 -4.60 7.06 3.62
C LYS A 133 -3.94 7.02 2.25
N SER A 134 -2.60 7.01 2.21
CA SER A 134 -1.78 6.96 1.01
C SER A 134 -2.06 5.69 0.21
N THR A 135 -1.89 4.52 0.85
CA THR A 135 -2.13 3.22 0.22
C THR A 135 -3.55 3.12 -0.34
N LYS A 136 -4.57 3.51 0.44
CA LYS A 136 -5.96 3.50 0.00
C LYS A 136 -6.21 4.45 -1.18
N THR A 137 -5.61 5.63 -1.15
CA THR A 137 -5.76 6.63 -2.21
C THR A 137 -5.14 6.13 -3.51
N HIS A 138 -3.94 5.57 -3.45
CA HIS A 138 -3.26 5.00 -4.63
C HIS A 138 -3.99 3.76 -5.15
N LEU A 139 -4.43 2.87 -4.26
CA LEU A 139 -5.22 1.69 -4.64
C LEU A 139 -6.52 2.10 -5.34
N LYS A 140 -7.24 3.09 -4.81
CA LYS A 140 -8.45 3.63 -5.46
C LYS A 140 -8.18 4.31 -6.79
N ARG A 141 -7.05 5.01 -6.94
CA ARG A 141 -6.67 5.65 -8.21
C ARG A 141 -6.32 4.63 -9.29
N VAL A 142 -5.57 3.59 -8.90
CA VAL A 142 -5.06 2.56 -9.81
C VAL A 142 -6.15 1.55 -10.16
N VAL A 143 -6.86 1.03 -9.16
CA VAL A 143 -7.84 -0.05 -9.31
C VAL A 143 -9.27 0.46 -9.47
N GLY A 144 -9.59 1.63 -8.90
CA GLY A 144 -10.95 2.15 -8.86
C GLY A 144 -11.52 2.65 -10.19
N ASN A 145 -10.81 2.49 -11.31
CA ASN A 145 -11.36 2.62 -12.66
C ASN A 145 -11.37 1.29 -13.44
N GLY A 146 -10.60 0.29 -13.01
CA GLY A 146 -10.54 -1.03 -13.65
C GLY A 146 -11.80 -1.86 -13.43
N ARG A 147 -12.08 -2.74 -14.40
CA ARG A 147 -13.04 -3.83 -14.33
C ARG A 147 -12.24 -5.12 -14.19
N LEU A 148 -12.14 -5.65 -12.98
CA LEU A 148 -11.30 -6.82 -12.69
C LEU A 148 -12.18 -8.00 -12.27
N SER A 149 -11.82 -9.20 -12.71
CA SER A 149 -12.37 -10.42 -12.09
C SER A 149 -11.80 -10.59 -10.68
N PHE A 150 -12.34 -11.57 -9.96
CA PHE A 150 -11.83 -11.93 -8.64
C PHE A 150 -10.35 -12.31 -8.64
N GLU A 151 -9.93 -13.13 -9.59
CA GLU A 151 -8.53 -13.59 -9.73
C GLU A 151 -7.61 -12.41 -10.03
N GLU A 152 -8.05 -11.50 -10.89
CA GLU A 152 -7.26 -10.35 -11.32
C GLU A 152 -7.09 -9.31 -10.22
N LEU A 153 -8.18 -9.04 -9.49
CA LEU A 153 -8.13 -8.18 -8.33
C LEU A 153 -7.18 -8.75 -7.28
N THR A 154 -7.25 -10.06 -7.05
CA THR A 154 -6.35 -10.78 -6.14
C THR A 154 -4.89 -10.63 -6.56
N ILE A 155 -4.58 -10.86 -7.84
CA ILE A 155 -3.22 -10.71 -8.37
C ILE A 155 -2.71 -9.29 -8.14
N VAL A 156 -3.50 -8.27 -8.49
CA VAL A 156 -3.08 -6.87 -8.33
C VAL A 156 -2.86 -6.52 -6.86
N LEU A 157 -3.70 -7.02 -5.95
CA LEU A 157 -3.56 -6.78 -4.52
C LEU A 157 -2.28 -7.42 -3.95
N VAL A 158 -1.98 -8.66 -4.32
CA VAL A 158 -0.74 -9.35 -3.93
C VAL A 158 0.50 -8.64 -4.49
N GLU A 159 0.43 -8.13 -5.72
CA GLU A 159 1.54 -7.37 -6.30
C GLU A 159 1.74 -6.01 -5.60
N ILE A 160 0.65 -5.33 -5.24
CA ILE A 160 0.69 -4.08 -4.47
C ILE A 160 1.24 -4.32 -3.06
N GLU A 161 0.85 -5.42 -2.43
CA GLU A 161 1.39 -5.84 -1.15
C GLU A 161 2.91 -5.99 -1.20
N ALA A 162 3.40 -6.71 -2.23
CA ALA A 162 4.82 -6.89 -2.42
C ALA A 162 5.55 -5.54 -2.55
N VAL A 163 4.93 -4.59 -3.24
CA VAL A 163 5.43 -3.21 -3.35
C VAL A 163 5.52 -2.51 -1.99
N LEU A 164 4.48 -2.61 -1.16
CA LEU A 164 4.48 -1.99 0.16
C LEU A 164 5.53 -2.62 1.09
N ASN A 165 5.72 -3.94 0.98
CA ASN A 165 6.58 -4.73 1.87
C ASN A 165 8.05 -4.82 1.40
N SER A 166 8.36 -4.42 0.16
CA SER A 166 9.74 -4.29 -0.31
C SER A 166 10.43 -3.01 0.15
N ARG A 167 9.71 -2.11 0.84
CA ARG A 167 10.21 -0.78 1.22
C ARG A 167 11.42 -0.85 2.18
N PRO A 168 12.52 -0.15 1.91
CA PRO A 168 13.67 -0.09 2.80
C PRO A 168 13.37 0.66 4.09
N LEU A 169 13.70 0.07 5.24
CA LEU A 169 13.50 0.68 6.56
C LEU A 169 14.81 1.18 7.18
N PHE A 170 15.86 0.35 7.11
CA PHE A 170 17.20 0.66 7.61
C PHE A 170 18.24 -0.26 6.98
N THR A 171 19.51 0.16 7.03
CA THR A 171 20.67 -0.62 6.60
C THR A 171 21.17 -1.52 7.74
N ILE A 172 21.60 -2.73 7.39
CA ILE A 172 22.30 -3.66 8.29
C ILE A 172 23.73 -3.97 7.84
N SER A 173 24.11 -3.60 6.62
CA SER A 173 25.42 -3.94 6.06
C SER A 173 26.40 -2.79 6.20
N ASN A 174 27.60 -3.12 6.67
CA ASN A 174 28.76 -2.24 6.62
C ASN A 174 29.57 -2.40 5.33
N GLU A 175 29.22 -3.37 4.47
CA GLU A 175 29.96 -3.65 3.25
C GLU A 175 29.74 -2.57 2.18
N PRO A 176 30.82 -2.02 1.58
CA PRO A 176 30.71 -0.98 0.56
C PRO A 176 30.07 -1.45 -0.75
N ALA A 177 30.18 -2.74 -1.09
CA ALA A 177 29.79 -3.29 -2.38
C ALA A 177 28.32 -3.70 -2.46
N ASP A 178 27.70 -4.06 -1.34
CA ASP A 178 26.29 -4.47 -1.27
C ASP A 178 25.60 -3.84 -0.05
N PRO A 179 24.94 -2.68 -0.23
CA PRO A 179 24.18 -2.05 0.84
C PRO A 179 22.90 -2.86 1.10
N LEU A 180 23.00 -3.85 2.00
CA LEU A 180 21.83 -4.62 2.44
C LEU A 180 20.93 -3.76 3.33
N VAL A 181 19.65 -3.73 2.96
CA VAL A 181 18.60 -3.07 3.73
C VAL A 181 17.60 -4.08 4.25
N ILE A 182 17.14 -3.83 5.47
CA ILE A 182 15.99 -4.51 6.03
C ILE A 182 14.72 -3.83 5.54
N THR A 183 13.78 -4.67 5.12
CA THR A 183 12.45 -4.31 4.63
C THR A 183 11.40 -5.04 5.49
N PRO A 184 10.12 -4.62 5.49
CA PRO A 184 9.06 -5.37 6.16
C PRO A 184 9.00 -6.84 5.73
N ALA A 185 9.28 -7.15 4.46
CA ALA A 185 9.31 -8.52 3.97
C ALA A 185 10.33 -9.41 4.73
N HIS A 186 11.47 -8.85 5.16
CA HIS A 186 12.43 -9.62 5.97
C HIS A 186 11.81 -10.09 7.29
N TYR A 187 10.96 -9.26 7.93
CA TYR A 187 10.28 -9.64 9.16
C TYR A 187 9.11 -10.60 8.93
N LEU A 188 8.37 -10.40 7.83
CA LEU A 188 7.16 -11.17 7.55
C LEU A 188 7.46 -12.57 7.01
N ILE A 189 8.49 -12.70 6.18
CA ILE A 189 8.77 -13.91 5.39
C ILE A 189 10.25 -14.33 5.47
N GLY A 190 11.09 -13.61 6.21
CA GLY A 190 12.50 -13.96 6.40
C GLY A 190 13.42 -13.63 5.22
N ARG A 191 12.91 -13.00 4.16
CA ARG A 191 13.69 -12.72 2.93
C ARG A 191 13.18 -11.48 2.18
N PRO A 192 14.00 -10.84 1.33
CA PRO A 192 13.54 -9.74 0.49
C PRO A 192 12.54 -10.24 -0.58
N LEU A 193 11.62 -9.36 -0.96
CA LEU A 193 10.76 -9.59 -2.13
C LEU A 193 11.48 -9.07 -3.38
N ILE A 194 11.84 -9.98 -4.26
CA ILE A 194 12.60 -9.68 -5.48
C ILE A 194 11.63 -9.72 -6.67
N ALA A 195 11.69 -8.72 -7.55
CA ALA A 195 11.03 -8.76 -8.84
C ALA A 195 12.05 -9.02 -9.94
N LEU A 196 11.66 -9.81 -10.95
CA LEU A 196 12.37 -9.84 -12.22
C LEU A 196 12.21 -8.47 -12.91
N ALA A 197 13.31 -7.95 -13.46
CA ALA A 197 13.28 -6.76 -14.29
C ALA A 197 12.37 -7.02 -15.51
N LYS A 198 11.29 -6.27 -15.63
CA LYS A 198 10.40 -6.27 -16.79
C LYS A 198 10.44 -4.91 -17.46
N SER A 199 10.39 -4.89 -18.80
CA SER A 199 10.27 -3.65 -19.57
C SER A 199 8.94 -2.96 -19.25
N SER A 200 8.99 -1.65 -18.97
CA SER A 200 7.77 -0.88 -18.67
C SER A 200 6.80 -0.87 -19.85
N LEU A 201 5.50 -0.96 -19.53
CA LEU A 201 4.41 -1.03 -20.50
C LEU A 201 3.71 0.33 -20.72
N GLU A 202 4.19 1.40 -20.11
CA GLU A 202 3.48 2.69 -20.07
C GLU A 202 3.34 3.39 -21.41
N ASN A 203 4.29 3.17 -22.32
CA ASN A 203 4.24 3.75 -23.66
C ASN A 203 3.41 2.91 -24.64
N VAL A 204 2.89 1.76 -24.20
CA VAL A 204 2.05 0.89 -25.02
C VAL A 204 0.60 1.38 -24.94
N LYS A 205 -0.03 1.59 -26.10
CA LYS A 205 -1.45 1.98 -26.18
C LYS A 205 -2.31 0.96 -25.43
N ALA A 206 -3.24 1.44 -24.60
CA ALA A 206 -4.11 0.60 -23.77
C ALA A 206 -4.89 -0.47 -24.56
N THR A 207 -5.25 -0.18 -25.82
CA THR A 207 -5.95 -1.12 -26.71
C THR A 207 -5.10 -2.29 -27.19
N ARG A 208 -3.77 -2.23 -27.01
CA ARG A 208 -2.83 -3.29 -27.40
C ARG A 208 -2.35 -4.12 -26.21
N LEU A 209 -2.77 -3.78 -25.00
CA LEU A 209 -2.39 -4.51 -23.80
C LEU A 209 -3.26 -5.77 -23.67
N THR A 210 -2.61 -6.91 -23.52
CA THR A 210 -3.28 -8.11 -23.01
C THR A 210 -3.80 -7.87 -21.61
N ARG A 211 -4.76 -8.70 -21.19
CA ARG A 211 -5.38 -8.60 -19.87
C ARG A 211 -4.34 -8.70 -18.74
N TRP A 212 -3.36 -9.59 -18.85
CA TRP A 212 -2.21 -9.67 -17.94
C TRP A 212 -1.34 -8.40 -17.94
N GLN A 213 -1.01 -7.87 -19.12
CA GLN A 213 -0.23 -6.63 -19.24
C GLN A 213 -0.96 -5.42 -18.61
N HIS A 214 -2.29 -5.42 -18.61
CA HIS A 214 -3.08 -4.42 -17.90
C HIS A 214 -2.85 -4.48 -16.38
N LEU A 215 -2.83 -5.67 -15.78
CA LEU A 215 -2.55 -5.84 -14.34
C LEU A 215 -1.12 -5.38 -14.00
N GLN A 216 -0.14 -5.72 -14.85
CA GLN A 216 1.24 -5.28 -14.67
C GLN A 216 1.35 -3.75 -14.75
N LEU A 217 0.62 -3.10 -15.66
CA LEU A 217 0.57 -1.64 -15.75
C LEU A 217 -0.06 -1.01 -14.50
N MET A 218 -1.09 -1.63 -13.93
CA MET A 218 -1.70 -1.18 -12.67
C MET A 218 -0.66 -1.21 -11.52
N ARG A 219 0.11 -2.29 -11.41
CA ARG A 219 1.22 -2.39 -10.47
C ARG A 219 2.28 -1.31 -10.71
N GLU A 220 2.70 -1.06 -11.96
CA GLU A 220 3.68 -0.01 -12.30
C GLU A 220 3.19 1.39 -11.88
N HIS A 221 1.94 1.71 -12.20
CA HIS A 221 1.32 2.96 -11.79
C HIS A 221 1.24 3.11 -10.26
N PHE A 222 0.86 2.04 -9.55
CA PHE A 222 0.83 2.03 -8.09
C PHE A 222 2.22 2.27 -7.51
N TRP A 223 3.21 1.47 -7.95
CA TRP A 223 4.60 1.58 -7.53
C TRP A 223 5.10 3.01 -7.68
N ARG A 224 4.96 3.60 -8.87
CA ARG A 224 5.45 4.95 -9.14
C ARG A 224 4.81 6.01 -8.25
N ALA A 225 3.50 5.92 -8.04
CA ALA A 225 2.78 6.90 -7.25
C ALA A 225 3.15 6.79 -5.77
N TRP A 226 3.16 5.57 -5.25
CA TRP A 226 3.41 5.29 -3.85
C TRP A 226 4.90 5.41 -3.46
N SER A 227 5.83 4.90 -4.27
CA SER A 227 7.28 4.99 -3.98
C SER A 227 7.75 6.44 -3.94
N ARG A 228 7.23 7.28 -4.86
CA ARG A 228 7.48 8.72 -4.84
C ARG A 228 6.94 9.39 -3.58
N GLU A 229 5.72 9.06 -3.17
CA GLU A 229 5.15 9.62 -1.94
C GLU A 229 5.96 9.16 -0.72
N TYR A 230 6.32 7.89 -0.65
CA TYR A 230 7.14 7.34 0.41
C TYR A 230 8.51 8.03 0.51
N LEU A 231 9.22 8.20 -0.59
CA LEU A 231 10.49 8.94 -0.63
C LEU A 231 10.32 10.40 -0.18
N ASN A 232 9.22 11.05 -0.57
CA ASN A 232 8.90 12.40 -0.10
C ASN A 232 8.60 12.44 1.40
N THR A 233 8.03 11.38 2.00
CA THR A 233 7.83 11.32 3.46
C THR A 233 9.12 11.18 4.25
N MET A 234 10.19 10.67 3.62
CA MET A 234 11.53 10.65 4.22
C MET A 234 12.22 12.01 4.16
N GLN A 235 11.71 12.95 3.34
CA GLN A 235 12.24 14.30 3.33
C GLN A 235 11.63 15.12 4.46
N PRO A 236 12.44 15.86 5.24
CA PRO A 236 11.96 16.70 6.32
C PRO A 236 10.98 17.75 5.79
N ARG A 237 9.80 17.84 6.40
CA ARG A 237 8.78 18.84 6.03
C ARG A 237 9.27 20.25 6.36
N LYS A 238 9.11 21.17 5.41
CA LYS A 238 9.42 22.62 5.56
C LYS A 238 8.84 23.31 6.81
N LYS A 239 7.83 22.73 7.48
CA LYS A 239 7.20 23.27 8.69
C LYS A 239 8.03 23.05 9.97
N ASN A 240 8.88 22.03 10.01
CA ASN A 240 9.75 21.74 11.16
C ASN A 240 11.20 22.01 10.74
N LEU A 241 11.57 23.29 10.71
CA LEU A 241 12.95 23.78 10.50
C LEU A 241 13.86 23.50 11.71
N GLN A 242 13.70 22.35 12.37
CA GLN A 242 14.68 21.89 13.34
C GLN A 242 15.69 21.02 12.58
N THR A 243 16.94 21.50 12.61
CA THR A 243 18.20 20.90 12.18
C THR A 243 18.06 19.54 11.49
N THR A 244 17.98 19.56 10.16
CA THR A 244 18.18 18.34 9.37
C THR A 244 19.58 17.81 9.63
N THR A 245 19.68 16.54 9.98
CA THR A 245 20.91 15.78 10.06
C THR A 245 21.64 15.86 8.72
N ASN A 246 22.85 16.44 8.73
CA ASN A 246 23.64 16.66 7.52
C ASN A 246 24.08 15.31 6.94
N PHE A 247 24.19 15.22 5.61
CA PHE A 247 24.72 14.01 4.96
C PHE A 247 26.17 13.77 5.41
N ARG A 248 26.53 12.50 5.59
CA ARG A 248 27.88 12.07 6.00
C ARG A 248 28.38 10.96 5.09
N GLU A 249 29.70 10.86 4.99
CA GLU A 249 30.35 9.72 4.35
C GLU A 249 29.97 8.43 5.06
N GLY A 250 29.78 7.37 4.28
CA GLY A 250 29.34 6.07 4.75
C GLY A 250 27.82 5.87 4.81
N MET A 251 27.02 6.94 4.74
CA MET A 251 25.55 6.81 4.82
C MET A 251 24.97 6.07 3.63
N ILE A 252 23.98 5.21 3.88
CA ILE A 252 23.18 4.57 2.84
C ILE A 252 21.98 5.45 2.50
N VAL A 253 21.80 5.70 1.20
CA VAL A 253 20.77 6.59 0.69
C VAL A 253 19.98 5.94 -0.43
N LEU A 254 18.71 6.31 -0.54
CA LEU A 254 17.83 5.91 -1.63
C LEU A 254 17.88 6.94 -2.76
N LEU A 255 18.14 6.47 -3.98
CA LEU A 255 18.09 7.30 -5.18
C LEU A 255 16.64 7.50 -5.63
N HIS A 256 16.26 8.76 -5.86
CA HIS A 256 15.00 9.10 -6.51
C HIS A 256 15.09 8.88 -8.02
N ASN A 257 15.03 7.63 -8.47
CA ASN A 257 14.89 7.31 -9.89
C ASN A 257 13.42 7.11 -10.26
N ARG A 258 12.98 7.78 -11.34
CA ARG A 258 11.58 7.76 -11.79
C ARG A 258 11.22 6.51 -12.61
N ASN A 259 12.22 5.80 -13.12
CA ASN A 259 12.04 4.73 -14.09
C ASN A 259 12.40 3.35 -13.53
N GLU A 260 12.51 3.21 -12.22
CA GLU A 260 12.79 1.90 -11.60
C GLU A 260 11.58 0.97 -11.73
N PRO A 261 11.82 -0.31 -12.08
CA PRO A 261 10.76 -1.31 -12.07
C PRO A 261 10.25 -1.52 -10.64
N PRO A 262 8.99 -1.97 -10.47
CA PRO A 262 8.44 -2.22 -9.15
C PRO A 262 9.27 -3.19 -8.32
N LEU A 263 9.39 -2.90 -7.02
CA LEU A 263 10.24 -3.59 -6.02
C LEU A 263 11.73 -3.27 -6.11
N ASN A 264 12.18 -2.52 -7.12
CA ASN A 264 13.58 -2.15 -7.23
C ASN A 264 13.85 -0.81 -6.54
N TRP A 265 14.52 -0.86 -5.40
CA TRP A 265 14.95 0.32 -4.67
C TRP A 265 16.44 0.53 -4.89
N THR A 266 16.79 1.53 -5.68
CA THR A 266 18.20 1.82 -5.97
C THR A 266 18.85 2.49 -4.76
N LEU A 267 19.74 1.71 -4.12
CA LEU A 267 20.51 2.12 -2.96
C LEU A 267 21.90 2.57 -3.39
N GLY A 268 22.45 3.52 -2.64
CA GLY A 268 23.82 3.94 -2.81
C GLY A 268 24.46 4.34 -1.49
N ARG A 269 25.78 4.28 -1.45
CA ARG A 269 26.59 4.70 -0.29
C ARG A 269 27.25 6.03 -0.58
N VAL A 270 27.10 7.00 0.32
CA VAL A 270 27.80 8.28 0.23
C VAL A 270 29.29 8.06 0.44
N THR A 271 30.10 8.41 -0.54
CA THR A 271 31.57 8.27 -0.49
C THR A 271 32.28 9.60 -0.22
N ALA A 272 31.68 10.71 -0.61
CA ALA A 272 32.18 12.06 -0.32
C ALA A 272 31.03 13.06 -0.17
N VAL A 273 31.22 14.09 0.66
CA VAL A 273 30.24 15.15 0.91
C VAL A 273 30.80 16.52 0.57
N TYR A 274 29.95 17.39 0.01
CA TYR A 274 30.34 18.74 -0.41
C TYR A 274 29.50 19.80 0.32
N PRO A 275 29.98 20.32 1.47
CA PRO A 275 29.33 21.39 2.22
C PRO A 275 29.53 22.76 1.58
N GLY A 276 28.54 23.64 1.73
CA GLY A 276 28.68 25.06 1.39
C GLY A 276 29.35 25.86 2.50
N LYS A 277 29.41 27.19 2.32
CA LYS A 277 30.03 28.12 3.29
C LYS A 277 29.34 28.14 4.67
N ASP A 278 28.09 27.69 4.73
CA ASP A 278 27.27 27.56 5.94
C ASP A 278 27.39 26.17 6.60
N GLY A 279 28.26 25.30 6.10
CA GLY A 279 28.44 23.94 6.61
C GLY A 279 27.38 22.92 6.16
N LEU A 280 26.37 23.33 5.38
CA LEU A 280 25.31 22.44 4.91
C LEU A 280 25.70 21.73 3.61
N VAL A 281 25.58 20.39 3.58
CA VAL A 281 25.88 19.57 2.41
C VAL A 281 24.81 19.79 1.33
N ARG A 282 25.25 20.14 0.12
CA ARG A 282 24.36 20.39 -1.04
C ARG A 282 24.51 19.35 -2.15
N ALA A 283 25.69 18.72 -2.22
CA ALA A 283 26.01 17.67 -3.16
C ALA A 283 26.81 16.56 -2.47
N VAL A 284 26.69 15.35 -3.00
CA VAL A 284 27.37 14.15 -2.51
C VAL A 284 27.82 13.30 -3.69
N ASP A 285 28.91 12.57 -3.49
CA ASP A 285 29.28 11.46 -4.34
C ASP A 285 28.69 10.18 -3.74
N VAL A 286 28.01 9.40 -4.57
CA VAL A 286 27.34 8.17 -4.16
C VAL A 286 27.77 7.01 -5.03
N SER A 287 28.27 5.93 -4.40
CA SER A 287 28.58 4.67 -5.07
C SER A 287 27.33 3.81 -5.19
N ILE A 288 27.00 3.39 -6.41
CA ILE A 288 25.85 2.54 -6.77
C ILE A 288 26.38 1.47 -7.74
N GLY A 289 26.29 0.19 -7.37
CA GLY A 289 26.71 -0.91 -8.24
C GLY A 289 28.17 -0.79 -8.74
N GLY A 290 29.06 -0.25 -7.90
CA GLY A 290 30.48 -0.02 -8.24
C GLY A 290 30.77 1.27 -9.03
N SER A 291 29.74 2.01 -9.47
CA SER A 291 29.91 3.30 -10.17
C SER A 291 29.62 4.47 -9.22
N THR A 292 30.43 5.53 -9.29
CA THR A 292 30.26 6.74 -8.46
C THR A 292 29.52 7.83 -9.22
N TYR A 293 28.51 8.42 -8.59
CA TYR A 293 27.68 9.48 -9.16
C TYR A 293 27.74 10.75 -8.30
N HIS A 294 28.17 11.86 -8.89
CA HIS A 294 28.10 13.18 -8.28
C HIS A 294 26.71 13.81 -8.49
N ARG A 295 25.94 14.04 -7.43
CA ARG A 295 24.56 14.55 -7.52
C ARG A 295 24.18 15.41 -6.30
N SER A 296 23.18 16.28 -6.49
CA SER A 296 22.59 17.06 -5.41
C SER A 296 21.85 16.18 -4.40
N ILE A 297 21.90 16.55 -3.11
CA ILE A 297 21.21 15.84 -2.02
C ILE A 297 19.70 15.70 -2.24
N ASN A 298 19.06 16.60 -3.00
CA ASN A 298 17.63 16.55 -3.32
C ASN A 298 17.23 15.31 -4.15
N LYS A 299 18.20 14.61 -4.75
CA LYS A 299 17.99 13.35 -5.47
C LYS A 299 18.06 12.13 -4.56
N PHE A 300 18.34 12.31 -3.27
CA PHE A 300 18.50 11.23 -2.32
C PHE A 300 17.59 11.38 -1.12
N SER A 301 17.19 10.25 -0.52
CA SER A 301 16.53 10.19 0.78
C SER A 301 17.33 9.33 1.73
N VAL A 302 17.42 9.75 2.99
CA VAL A 302 18.02 8.96 4.08
C VAL A 302 16.97 7.97 4.59
N LEU A 303 17.40 6.78 5.03
CA LEU A 303 16.48 5.76 5.53
C LEU A 303 15.80 6.19 6.85
N PRO A 304 14.51 5.87 7.05
CA PRO A 304 13.70 6.42 8.15
C PRO A 304 14.23 6.16 9.57
N ILE A 305 14.79 4.98 9.82
CA ILE A 305 15.28 4.62 11.16
C ILE A 305 16.68 5.18 11.39
N GLU A 306 17.48 5.29 10.33
CA GLU A 306 18.84 5.84 10.43
C GLU A 306 18.78 7.32 10.84
N ASP A 307 17.84 8.08 10.27
CA ASP A 307 17.56 9.47 10.67
C ASP A 307 17.08 9.57 12.14
N LYS A 308 16.28 8.61 12.59
CA LYS A 308 15.83 8.53 14.00
C LYS A 308 16.92 8.11 14.98
N MET A 309 17.80 7.20 14.59
CA MET A 309 18.97 6.82 15.39
C MET A 309 19.98 7.96 15.48
N GLN A 310 20.12 8.75 14.42
CA GLN A 310 20.98 9.93 14.44
C GLN A 310 20.42 11.04 15.34
N SER A 311 19.09 11.24 15.34
CA SER A 311 18.44 12.23 16.21
C SER A 311 18.28 11.75 17.66
N ASN A 312 18.13 10.44 17.88
CA ASN A 312 18.07 9.82 19.20
C ASN A 312 18.81 8.46 19.20
N PRO A 313 20.07 8.41 19.67
CA PRO A 313 20.87 7.17 19.70
C PRO A 313 20.24 6.03 20.51
N SER A 314 19.40 6.34 21.50
CA SER A 314 18.67 5.35 22.31
C SER A 314 17.40 4.81 21.63
N PHE A 315 17.04 5.30 20.44
CA PHE A 315 15.82 4.92 19.72
C PHE A 315 15.76 3.41 19.43
N TYR A 316 16.90 2.78 19.15
CA TYR A 316 16.95 1.35 18.85
C TYR A 316 16.52 0.50 20.05
N GLU A 317 17.13 0.75 21.22
CA GLU A 317 16.81 0.06 22.47
C GLU A 317 15.35 0.29 22.90
N GLN A 318 14.81 1.50 22.70
CA GLN A 318 13.43 1.82 23.07
C GLN A 318 12.37 1.22 22.13
N THR A 319 12.75 0.88 20.90
CA THR A 319 11.80 0.45 19.85
C THR A 319 11.81 -1.05 19.64
N PHE A 320 12.96 -1.70 19.82
CA PHE A 320 13.18 -3.09 19.43
C PHE A 320 13.57 -4.03 20.60
N HIS A 321 13.78 -3.51 21.81
CA HIS A 321 13.88 -4.29 23.06
C HIS A 321 12.66 -4.05 23.97
#